data_AF-A0A958PXY8-F1
#
_entry.id   AF-A0A958PXY8-F1
#
_cell.length_a   1.000
_cell.length_b   1.000
_cell.length_c   1.000
_cell.angle_alpha   90.00
_cell.angle_beta   90.00
_cell.angle_gamma   90.00
#
_symmetry.space_group_name_H-M   'P 1'
#
loop_
_entity.id
_entity.type
_entity.pdbx_description
1 polymer ?
#
loop_
_entity_poly.entity_id
_entity_poly.type
_entity_poly.pdbx_seq_one_letter_code
_entity_poly.pdbx_strand_id
1 'polypeptide(L)'
;MDSVLNYFNGEKIQCLIGLVISIAFIITSAYFLSTQKALLNGMAYSILPLAILLSIICIGVIVRVPKDIERVTTYYKEESVKLHTEELPRMEKVMKNFSIIKKIEIGVFLVGLVLVFMFWGNGLIKGVALGLIIQGIILFLFDYVAESRGVIYINFLKS
;
A
#
# COMPACT_ATOMS: atom_id res chain seq x y z
N MET A 1 1.50 -11.52 -23.62
CA MET A 1 1.26 -12.47 -22.51
C MET A 1 2.28 -12.28 -21.38
N ASP A 2 3.57 -12.19 -21.68
CA ASP A 2 4.62 -11.97 -20.65
C ASP A 2 4.41 -10.69 -19.84
N SER A 3 3.98 -9.59 -20.46
CA SER A 3 3.66 -8.34 -19.76
C SER A 3 2.54 -8.47 -18.72
N VAL A 4 1.53 -9.30 -19.00
CA VAL A 4 0.40 -9.57 -18.09
C VAL A 4 0.88 -10.37 -16.89
N LEU A 5 1.61 -11.47 -17.13
CA LEU A 5 2.16 -12.30 -16.07
C LEU A 5 3.16 -11.54 -15.20
N ASN A 6 4.03 -10.74 -15.81
CA ASN A 6 5.01 -9.92 -15.10
C ASN A 6 4.34 -8.88 -14.19
N TYR A 7 3.26 -8.24 -14.65
CA TYR A 7 2.50 -7.29 -13.85
C TYR A 7 1.90 -7.96 -12.59
N PHE A 8 1.14 -9.04 -12.78
CA PHE A 8 0.45 -9.72 -11.68
C PHE A 8 1.40 -10.46 -10.72
N ASN A 9 2.49 -11.04 -11.23
CA ASN A 9 3.53 -11.61 -10.37
C ASN A 9 4.24 -10.50 -9.58
N GLY A 10 4.50 -9.34 -10.18
CA GLY A 10 5.04 -8.18 -9.48
C GLY A 10 4.10 -7.67 -8.38
N GLU A 11 2.79 -7.60 -8.65
CA GLU A 11 1.76 -7.23 -7.68
C GLU A 11 1.75 -8.21 -6.49
N LYS A 12 1.79 -9.52 -6.77
CA LYS A 12 1.87 -10.57 -5.74
C LYS A 12 3.13 -10.46 -4.90
N ILE A 13 4.31 -10.30 -5.52
CA ILE A 13 5.59 -10.18 -4.80
C ILE A 13 5.59 -8.96 -3.91
N GLN A 14 5.12 -7.80 -4.42
CA GLN A 14 5.02 -6.61 -3.59
C GLN A 14 4.11 -6.84 -2.38
N CYS A 15 2.93 -7.44 -2.56
CA CYS A 15 2.04 -7.71 -1.45
C CYS A 15 2.59 -8.77 -0.48
N LEU A 16 3.40 -9.72 -0.92
CA LEU A 16 4.12 -10.64 -0.02
C LEU A 16 5.12 -9.89 0.86
N ILE A 17 5.91 -8.97 0.27
CA ILE A 17 6.84 -8.12 1.01
C ILE A 17 6.08 -7.22 1.98
N GLY A 18 4.98 -6.59 1.52
CA GLY A 18 4.09 -5.77 2.33
C GLY A 18 3.49 -6.54 3.51
N LEU A 19 3.11 -7.81 3.30
CA LEU A 19 2.61 -8.67 4.36
C LEU A 19 3.67 -8.92 5.44
N VAL A 20 4.91 -9.25 5.05
CA VAL A 20 6.02 -9.44 6.00
C VAL A 20 6.28 -8.17 6.81
N ILE A 21 6.32 -7.01 6.14
CA ILE A 21 6.49 -5.71 6.79
C ILE A 21 5.34 -5.44 7.77
N SER A 22 4.10 -5.71 7.36
CA SER A 22 2.91 -5.48 8.19
C SER A 22 2.91 -6.35 9.46
N ILE A 23 3.31 -7.62 9.35
CA ILE A 23 3.44 -8.53 10.50
C ILE A 23 4.53 -8.05 11.45
N ALA A 24 5.69 -7.64 10.91
CA ALA A 24 6.76 -7.07 11.72
C ALA A 24 6.30 -5.83 12.50
N PHE A 25 5.49 -4.96 11.87
CA PHE A 25 4.92 -3.80 12.54
C PHE A 25 3.87 -4.14 13.58
N ILE A 26 3.03 -5.15 13.35
CA ILE A 26 2.06 -5.61 14.35
C ILE A 26 2.79 -6.14 15.59
N ILE A 27 3.79 -7.00 15.40
CA ILE A 27 4.59 -7.56 16.50
C ILE A 27 5.31 -6.44 17.26
N THR A 28 5.95 -5.52 16.53
CA THR A 28 6.67 -4.39 17.13
C THR A 28 5.72 -3.48 17.91
N SER A 29 4.53 -3.22 17.38
CA SER A 29 3.52 -2.41 18.06
C SER A 29 2.98 -3.09 19.31
N ALA A 30 2.74 -4.40 19.28
CA ALA A 30 2.35 -5.17 20.45
C ALA A 30 3.43 -5.12 21.54
N TYR A 31 4.70 -5.26 21.16
CA TYR A 31 5.82 -5.10 22.09
C TYR A 31 5.87 -3.69 22.67
N PHE A 32 5.73 -2.65 21.84
CA PHE A 32 5.72 -1.26 22.30
C PHE A 32 4.61 -0.99 23.32
N LEU A 33 3.38 -1.46 23.07
CA LEU A 33 2.27 -1.34 24.02
C LEU A 33 2.50 -2.03 25.36
N SER A 34 3.35 -3.07 25.39
CA SER A 34 3.76 -3.72 26.64
C SER A 34 4.78 -2.90 27.43
N THR A 35 5.35 -1.84 26.86
CA THR A 35 6.27 -0.96 27.56
C THR A 35 5.51 0.13 28.32
N GLN A 36 6.04 0.54 29.48
CA GLN A 36 5.50 1.69 30.23
C GLN A 36 5.96 3.05 29.66
N LYS A 37 6.52 3.08 28.44
CA LYS A 37 7.08 4.28 27.82
C LYS A 37 6.02 4.96 26.95
N ALA A 38 5.55 6.13 27.37
CA ALA A 38 4.53 6.91 26.67
C ALA A 38 4.83 7.12 25.18
N LEU A 39 6.10 7.36 24.81
CA LEU A 39 6.53 7.53 23.42
C LEU A 39 6.32 6.28 22.57
N LEU A 40 6.69 5.10 23.07
CA LEU A 40 6.54 3.85 22.33
C LEU A 40 5.06 3.49 22.18
N ASN A 41 4.26 3.72 23.22
CA ASN A 41 2.81 3.50 23.17
C ASN A 41 2.14 4.42 22.12
N GLY A 42 2.56 5.69 22.07
CA GLY A 42 2.13 6.62 21.03
C GLY A 42 2.43 6.12 19.62
N MET A 43 3.67 5.67 19.37
CA MET A 43 4.04 5.10 18.06
C MET A 43 3.17 3.89 17.71
N ALA A 44 2.96 2.98 18.66
CA ALA A 44 2.15 1.80 18.45
C ALA A 44 0.69 2.13 18.08
N TYR A 45 0.08 3.13 18.71
CA TYR A 45 -1.28 3.56 18.37
C TYR A 45 -1.42 4.04 16.93
N SER A 46 -0.40 4.69 16.36
CA SER A 46 -0.40 5.09 14.95
C SER A 46 -0.03 3.96 13.98
N ILE A 47 0.92 3.09 14.35
CA ILE A 47 1.45 2.04 13.46
C ILE A 47 0.51 0.85 13.35
N LEU A 48 -0.08 0.41 14.48
CA LEU A 48 -0.85 -0.83 14.54
C LEU A 48 -2.07 -0.84 13.61
N PRO A 49 -2.94 0.20 13.57
CA PRO A 49 -4.13 0.17 12.70
C PRO A 49 -3.76 0.12 11.21
N LEU A 50 -2.72 0.85 10.81
CA LEU A 50 -2.26 0.90 9.42
C LEU A 50 -1.57 -0.40 9.00
N ALA A 51 -0.80 -1.02 9.89
CA ALA A 51 -0.21 -2.34 9.63
C ALA A 51 -1.30 -3.41 9.45
N ILE A 52 -2.36 -3.39 10.26
CA ILE A 52 -3.50 -4.29 10.10
C ILE A 52 -4.18 -4.04 8.74
N LEU A 53 -4.44 -2.77 8.39
CA LEU A 53 -5.04 -2.42 7.10
C LEU A 53 -4.19 -2.91 5.91
N LEU A 54 -2.87 -2.67 5.95
CA LEU A 54 -1.94 -3.12 4.92
C LEU A 54 -1.95 -4.65 4.77
N SER A 55 -2.00 -5.38 5.89
CA SER A 55 -2.08 -6.85 5.86
C SER A 55 -3.34 -7.35 5.18
N ILE A 56 -4.51 -6.75 5.48
CA ILE A 56 -5.79 -7.09 4.86
C ILE A 56 -5.75 -6.83 3.34
N ILE A 57 -5.23 -5.67 2.93
CA ILE A 57 -5.09 -5.31 1.51
C ILE A 57 -4.18 -6.33 0.79
N CYS A 58 -3.01 -6.62 1.37
CA CYS A 58 -2.05 -7.55 0.77
C CYS A 58 -2.60 -8.96 0.63
N ILE A 59 -3.29 -9.47 1.66
CA ILE A 59 -3.95 -10.78 1.60
C ILE A 59 -5.00 -10.79 0.49
N GLY A 60 -5.85 -9.76 0.42
CA GLY A 60 -6.89 -9.64 -0.61
C GLY A 60 -6.32 -9.68 -2.02
N VAL A 61 -5.21 -8.98 -2.26
CA VAL A 61 -4.51 -9.00 -3.55
C VAL A 61 -3.93 -10.37 -3.86
N ILE A 62 -3.19 -10.99 -2.92
CA ILE A 62 -2.56 -12.30 -3.12
C ILE A 62 -3.59 -13.38 -3.50
N VAL A 63 -4.77 -13.36 -2.85
CA VAL A 63 -5.86 -14.29 -3.13
C VAL A 63 -6.52 -14.01 -4.49
N ARG A 64 -6.59 -12.74 -4.91
CA ARG A 64 -7.25 -12.32 -6.16
C ARG A 64 -6.38 -12.57 -7.40
N VAL A 65 -5.07 -12.42 -7.29
CA VAL A 65 -4.11 -12.49 -8.42
C VAL A 65 -4.29 -13.71 -9.34
N PRO A 66 -4.43 -14.95 -8.84
CA PRO A 66 -4.59 -16.12 -9.73
C PRO A 66 -5.82 -16.01 -10.65
N LYS A 67 -6.94 -15.52 -10.09
CA LYS A 67 -8.19 -15.32 -10.84
C LYS A 67 -8.08 -14.17 -11.84
N ASP A 68 -7.36 -13.11 -11.48
CA ASP A 68 -7.12 -11.99 -12.39
C ASP A 68 -6.22 -12.41 -13.57
N ILE A 69 -5.19 -13.20 -13.32
CA ILE A 69 -4.32 -13.75 -14.38
C ILE A 69 -5.14 -14.59 -15.35
N GLU A 70 -5.98 -15.50 -14.85
CA GLU A 70 -6.84 -16.33 -15.69
C GLU A 70 -7.78 -15.47 -16.55
N ARG A 71 -8.54 -14.55 -15.92
CA ARG A 71 -9.47 -13.65 -16.61
C ARG A 71 -8.79 -12.84 -17.72
N VAL A 72 -7.68 -12.18 -17.41
CA VAL A 72 -6.98 -11.33 -18.38
C VAL A 72 -6.32 -12.16 -19.48
N THR A 73 -5.86 -13.38 -19.16
CA THR A 73 -5.31 -14.30 -20.17
C THR A 73 -6.40 -14.75 -21.14
N THR A 74 -7.62 -15.02 -20.67
CA THR A 74 -8.78 -15.31 -21.52
C THR A 74 -9.13 -14.12 -22.40
N TYR A 75 -9.19 -12.90 -21.84
CA TYR A 75 -9.41 -11.69 -22.63
C TYR A 75 -8.34 -11.51 -23.71
N TYR A 76 -7.09 -11.82 -23.40
CA TYR A 76 -6.00 -11.72 -24.38
C TYR A 76 -6.08 -12.75 -25.51
N LYS A 77 -6.51 -13.98 -25.22
CA LYS A 77 -6.52 -15.07 -26.20
C LYS A 77 -7.81 -15.16 -27.02
N GLU A 78 -8.94 -14.90 -26.39
CA GLU A 78 -10.26 -15.24 -26.94
C GLU A 78 -11.11 -13.99 -27.22
N GLU A 79 -10.91 -12.91 -26.45
CA GLU A 79 -11.81 -11.75 -26.47
C GLU A 79 -11.04 -10.42 -26.34
N SER A 80 -10.15 -10.13 -27.29
CA SER A 80 -9.23 -8.99 -27.22
C SER A 80 -9.91 -7.63 -27.05
N VAL A 81 -11.17 -7.51 -27.49
CA VAL A 81 -12.01 -6.32 -27.27
C VAL A 81 -12.20 -6.03 -25.77
N LYS A 82 -12.35 -7.07 -24.93
CA LYS A 82 -12.54 -6.93 -23.48
C LYS A 82 -11.32 -6.39 -22.74
N LEU A 83 -10.11 -6.51 -23.31
CA LEU A 83 -8.92 -5.85 -22.76
C LEU A 83 -9.09 -4.33 -22.74
N HIS A 84 -9.65 -3.75 -23.81
CA HIS A 84 -9.86 -2.32 -23.91
C HIS A 84 -11.16 -1.85 -23.28
N THR A 85 -12.22 -2.66 -23.29
CA THR A 85 -13.54 -2.24 -22.76
C THR A 85 -13.72 -2.51 -21.28
N GLU A 86 -13.00 -3.48 -20.69
CA GLU A 86 -13.15 -3.82 -19.27
C GLU A 86 -11.85 -3.59 -18.48
N GLU A 87 -10.74 -4.16 -18.94
CA GLU A 87 -9.48 -4.16 -18.18
C GLU A 87 -8.82 -2.77 -18.17
N LEU A 88 -8.82 -2.06 -19.30
CA LEU A 88 -8.26 -0.71 -19.38
C LEU A 88 -9.01 0.30 -18.48
N PRO A 89 -10.35 0.43 -18.51
CA PRO A 89 -11.08 1.31 -17.59
C PRO A 89 -10.88 0.95 -16.12
N ARG A 90 -10.78 -0.35 -15.80
CA ARG A 90 -10.47 -0.82 -14.44
C ARG A 90 -9.11 -0.30 -13.99
N MET A 91 -8.08 -0.47 -14.82
CA MET A 91 -6.73 -0.01 -14.50
C MET A 91 -6.63 1.51 -14.42
N GLU A 92 -7.33 2.26 -15.26
CA GLU A 92 -7.38 3.73 -15.16
C GLU A 92 -7.99 4.20 -13.84
N LYS A 93 -9.02 3.50 -13.34
CA LYS A 93 -9.58 3.76 -12.01
C LYS A 93 -8.57 3.46 -10.90
N VAL A 94 -7.81 2.37 -11.00
CA VAL A 94 -6.75 2.02 -10.05
C VAL A 94 -5.67 3.11 -10.02
N MET A 95 -5.22 3.60 -11.18
CA MET A 95 -4.24 4.70 -11.25
C MET A 95 -4.75 6.00 -10.66
N LYS A 96 -6.02 6.34 -10.89
CA LYS A 96 -6.64 7.51 -10.27
C LYS A 96 -6.66 7.40 -8.75
N ASN A 97 -6.94 6.20 -8.23
CA ASN A 97 -6.90 5.95 -6.79
C ASN A 97 -5.50 6.12 -6.22
N PHE A 98 -4.45 5.62 -6.89
CA PHE A 98 -3.06 5.85 -6.46
C PHE A 98 -2.74 7.35 -6.35
N SER A 99 -3.18 8.17 -7.31
CA SER A 99 -2.99 9.62 -7.25
C SER A 99 -3.66 10.28 -6.03
N ILE A 100 -4.85 9.80 -5.65
CA ILE A 100 -5.59 10.30 -4.48
C ILE A 100 -4.91 9.84 -3.18
N ILE A 101 -4.60 8.55 -3.07
CA ILE A 101 -3.98 7.96 -1.88
C ILE A 101 -2.63 8.63 -1.61
N LYS A 102 -1.81 8.84 -2.64
CA LYS A 102 -0.53 9.54 -2.52
C LYS A 102 -0.66 10.93 -1.89
N LYS A 103 -1.70 11.71 -2.25
CA LYS A 103 -1.95 13.03 -1.65
C LYS A 103 -2.33 12.91 -0.17
N ILE A 104 -3.11 11.89 0.18
CA ILE A 104 -3.49 11.60 1.56
C ILE A 104 -2.26 11.22 2.38
N GLU A 105 -1.39 10.35 1.86
CA GLU A 105 -0.15 9.91 2.53
C GLU A 105 0.81 11.07 2.78
N ILE A 106 1.00 11.95 1.78
CA ILE A 106 1.78 13.19 1.96
C ILE A 106 1.15 14.06 3.05
N GLY A 107 -0.18 14.19 3.06
CA GLY A 107 -0.90 14.91 4.10
C GLY A 107 -0.65 14.32 5.50
N VAL A 108 -0.73 13.00 5.64
CA VAL A 108 -0.45 12.28 6.89
C VAL A 108 0.98 12.51 7.37
N PHE A 109 1.95 12.44 6.46
CA PHE A 109 3.35 12.73 6.75
C PHE A 109 3.54 14.17 7.25
N LEU A 110 2.93 15.16 6.58
CA LEU A 110 3.01 16.57 6.99
C LEU A 110 2.35 16.82 8.35
N VAL A 111 1.19 16.20 8.62
CA VAL A 111 0.54 16.26 9.93
C VAL A 111 1.45 15.69 11.00
N GLY A 112 2.10 14.55 10.74
CA GLY A 112 3.10 13.97 11.62
C GLY A 112 4.24 14.95 11.93
N LEU A 113 4.80 15.62 10.92
CA LEU A 113 5.85 16.63 11.13
C LEU A 113 5.38 17.78 12.02
N VAL A 114 4.21 18.36 11.74
CA VAL A 114 3.65 19.45 12.55
C VAL A 114 3.45 19.03 14.00
N LEU A 115 2.91 17.83 14.23
CA LEU A 115 2.67 17.30 15.58
C LEU A 115 3.97 17.10 16.37
N VAL A 116 5.07 16.66 15.73
CA VAL A 116 6.37 16.51 16.41
C VAL A 116 6.86 17.86 16.96
N PHE A 117 6.76 18.94 16.17
CA PHE A 117 7.25 20.26 16.59
C PHE A 117 6.33 20.93 17.60
N MET A 118 5.01 20.82 17.44
CA MET A 118 4.03 21.48 18.31
C MET A 118 3.96 20.85 19.71
N PHE A 119 4.19 19.53 19.82
CA PHE A 119 4.04 18.78 21.07
C PHE A 119 5.34 18.13 21.56
N TRP A 120 6.47 18.82 21.38
CA TRP A 120 7.80 18.28 21.70
C TRP A 120 7.93 17.75 23.14
N GLY A 121 7.21 18.33 24.11
CA GLY A 121 7.22 17.93 25.52
C GLY A 121 6.30 16.77 25.89
N ASN A 122 5.36 16.37 25.04
CA ASN A 122 4.43 15.26 25.31
C ASN A 122 4.92 13.99 24.62
N GLY A 123 5.48 13.06 25.41
CA GLY A 123 6.02 11.81 24.90
C GLY A 123 5.03 11.00 24.05
N LEU A 124 3.76 10.93 24.46
CA LEU A 124 2.74 10.15 23.76
C LEU A 124 2.40 10.75 22.39
N ILE A 125 2.14 12.06 22.33
CA ILE A 125 1.82 12.74 21.07
C ILE A 125 3.02 12.71 20.13
N LYS A 126 4.23 12.91 20.65
CA LYS A 126 5.47 12.75 19.89
C LYS A 126 5.60 11.34 19.30
N GLY A 127 5.23 10.32 20.07
CA GLY A 127 5.18 8.95 19.60
C GLY A 127 4.22 8.76 18.42
N VAL A 128 2.97 9.22 18.56
CA VAL A 128 1.96 9.18 17.49
C VAL A 128 2.49 9.87 16.23
N ALA A 129 3.06 11.06 16.40
CA ALA A 129 3.60 11.85 15.30
C ALA A 129 4.73 11.14 14.55
N LEU A 130 5.66 10.50 15.28
CA LEU A 130 6.73 9.69 14.69
C LEU A 130 6.18 8.47 13.94
N GLY A 131 5.18 7.79 14.50
CA GLY A 131 4.59 6.64 13.82
C GLY A 131 3.82 7.03 12.56
N LEU A 132 3.15 8.18 12.54
CA LEU A 132 2.53 8.74 11.32
C LEU A 132 3.58 9.08 10.24
N ILE A 133 4.71 9.67 10.63
CA ILE A 133 5.82 9.96 9.69
C ILE A 133 6.36 8.67 9.08
N ILE A 134 6.69 7.68 9.92
CA ILE A 134 7.24 6.40 9.47
C ILE A 134 6.26 5.68 8.54
N GLN A 135 4.98 5.60 8.92
CA GLN A 135 3.95 4.96 8.10
C GLN A 135 3.71 5.71 6.79
N GLY A 136 3.65 7.04 6.83
CA GLY A 136 3.48 7.85 5.62
C GLY A 136 4.58 7.61 4.59
N ILE A 137 5.84 7.51 5.03
CA ILE A 137 6.97 7.20 4.13
C ILE A 137 6.85 5.79 3.55
N ILE A 138 6.54 4.79 4.38
CA ILE A 138 6.51 3.39 3.96
C ILE A 138 5.37 3.13 2.98
N LEU A 139 4.16 3.63 3.29
CA LEU A 139 3.01 3.48 2.41
C LEU A 139 3.23 4.22 1.09
N PHE A 140 3.79 5.44 1.14
CA PHE A 140 4.16 6.17 -0.07
C PHE A 140 5.14 5.41 -0.97
N LEU A 141 6.19 4.82 -0.40
CA LEU A 141 7.13 4.01 -1.17
C LEU A 141 6.47 2.76 -1.74
N PHE A 142 5.60 2.12 -0.96
CA PHE A 142 4.85 0.95 -1.38
C PHE A 142 3.95 1.29 -2.59
N ASP A 143 3.14 2.33 -2.48
CA ASP A 143 2.23 2.75 -3.54
C ASP A 143 2.96 3.31 -4.77
N TYR A 144 4.11 3.99 -4.58
CA TYR A 144 4.95 4.44 -5.69
C TYR A 144 5.42 3.27 -6.57
N VAL A 145 5.86 2.18 -5.97
CA VAL A 145 6.30 0.99 -6.71
C VAL A 145 5.11 0.32 -7.40
N ALA A 146 3.93 0.30 -6.78
CA ALA A 146 2.71 -0.24 -7.40
C ALA A 146 2.24 0.59 -8.60
N GLU A 147 2.22 1.92 -8.44
CA GLU A 147 1.86 2.86 -9.50
C GLU A 147 2.81 2.77 -10.69
N SER A 148 4.13 2.72 -10.45
CA SER A 148 5.13 2.58 -11.52
C SER A 148 4.89 1.32 -12.36
N ARG A 149 4.50 0.19 -11.74
CA ARG A 149 4.11 -1.01 -12.48
C ARG A 149 2.79 -0.83 -13.23
N GLY A 150 1.82 -0.16 -12.62
CA GLY A 150 0.53 0.15 -13.23
C GLY A 150 0.65 0.99 -14.50
N VAL A 151 1.56 1.98 -14.53
CA VAL A 151 1.85 2.78 -15.72
C VAL A 151 2.34 1.91 -16.88
N ILE A 152 3.32 1.04 -16.62
CA ILE A 152 3.88 0.14 -17.65
C ILE A 152 2.77 -0.76 -18.23
N TYR A 153 1.91 -1.29 -17.35
CA TYR A 153 0.83 -2.16 -17.76
C TYR A 153 -0.27 -1.44 -18.55
N ILE A 154 -0.67 -0.22 -18.15
CA ILE A 154 -1.64 0.58 -18.92
C ILE A 154 -1.10 0.95 -20.30
N ASN A 155 0.19 1.31 -20.40
CA ASN A 155 0.78 1.62 -21.70
C ASN A 155 0.73 0.41 -22.64
N PHE A 156 0.96 -0.79 -22.11
CA PHE A 156 0.77 -2.05 -22.84
C PHE A 156 -0.70 -2.31 -23.22
N LEU A 157 -1.67 -1.94 -22.39
CA LEU A 157 -3.09 -2.07 -22.73
C LEU A 157 -3.57 -1.01 -23.74
N LYS A 158 -2.79 0.05 -23.98
CA LYS A 158 -3.11 1.12 -24.94
C LYS A 158 -2.40 0.97 -26.28
N SER A 159 -1.35 0.13 -26.35
CA SER A 159 -0.63 -0.21 -27.58
C SER A 159 -1.38 -1.26 -28.38
#